data_AF-A0A1G3KMV9-F1
#
_entry.id   AF-A0A1G3KMV9-F1
#
_cell.length_a   1.000
_cell.length_b   1.000
_cell.length_c   1.000
_cell.angle_alpha   90.00
_cell.angle_beta   90.00
_cell.angle_gamma   90.00
#
_symmetry.space_group_name_H-M   'P 1'
#
loop_
_entity.id
_entity.type
_entity.pdbx_description
1 polymer ?
#
loop_
_entity_poly.entity_id
_entity_poly.type
_entity_poly.pdbx_seq_one_letter_code
_entity_poly.pdbx_strand_id
1 'polypeptide(L)'
;MEKQQKPPLMVDKKLVHKHKEENVLVYNLRRLLPRKIEVKLFEDIVLSKLTKVEQEFIKKYYSKDRELLWIKQDQHDNNEYYVLHTLPHEIDIKFGIEFVKIAQLKPKESRLLLRYYSRDKDQKKFMLNDDITDEEELKILTILGLTDWHITDSDKTRISEILERVPEVEKENIFYGNMYVNLNHDFFFEHPNEHVPAMMVIEAARQFLIAAFHMFYNVPLKGVAFIVKGIQGNFNKYLELNYPVKFMATMKSVKFKRGYISFYDSDVTIFQRNQECSVMNFVGNTIKGDVFKELRIDKEKYQKYPRFHARSMFFHNISLRDYSKKKHLCDLVDISATGFQLKLGDDFNIEDINKISKQFEFFIYFQEIGFVHGACECVWFENRDDSYYAGFKITEIDDADIESLKEAIKRFCYIREDREML
;
A
#
# COMPACT_ATOMS: atom_id res chain seq x y z
N MET A 1 -2.04 34.05 -20.59
CA MET A 1 -2.70 32.80 -21.01
C MET A 1 -1.75 31.66 -20.74
N GLU A 2 -1.83 31.06 -19.55
CA GLU A 2 -1.09 29.84 -19.23
C GLU A 2 -1.56 28.73 -20.15
N LYS A 3 -0.64 28.08 -20.86
CA LYS A 3 -0.92 26.82 -21.54
C LYS A 3 -1.29 25.83 -20.44
N GLN A 4 -2.57 25.48 -20.30
CA GLN A 4 -2.98 24.33 -19.50
C GLN A 4 -2.18 23.12 -20.00
N GLN A 5 -1.19 22.71 -19.22
CA GLN A 5 -0.40 21.53 -19.49
C GLN A 5 -1.39 20.35 -19.47
N LYS A 6 -1.54 19.68 -20.61
CA LYS A 6 -2.35 18.47 -20.69
C LYS A 6 -1.86 17.51 -19.59
N PRO A 7 -2.76 16.90 -18.80
CA PRO A 7 -2.36 16.00 -17.73
C PRO A 7 -1.44 14.89 -18.28
N PRO A 8 -0.46 14.43 -17.49
CA PRO A 8 0.44 13.37 -17.93
C PRO A 8 -0.36 12.11 -18.27
N LEU A 9 0.22 11.24 -19.09
CA LEU A 9 -0.39 9.95 -19.37
C LEU A 9 -0.35 9.10 -18.09
N MET A 10 -1.50 8.98 -17.45
CA MET A 10 -1.67 8.24 -16.20
C MET A 10 -1.49 6.73 -16.43
N VAL A 11 -1.07 6.03 -15.38
CA VAL A 11 -1.11 4.55 -15.37
C VAL A 11 -2.55 4.08 -15.59
N ASP A 12 -2.77 3.02 -16.36
CA ASP A 12 -4.13 2.48 -16.61
C ASP A 12 -4.83 2.20 -15.27
N LYS A 13 -6.06 2.72 -15.09
CA LYS A 13 -6.87 2.51 -13.88
C LYS A 13 -7.01 1.05 -13.44
N LYS A 14 -6.94 0.10 -14.38
CA LYS A 14 -6.97 -1.35 -14.10
C LYS A 14 -5.72 -1.80 -13.34
N LEU A 15 -4.56 -1.23 -13.62
CA LEU A 15 -3.30 -1.52 -12.95
C LEU A 15 -3.28 -0.97 -11.51
N VAL A 16 -4.13 0.00 -11.18
CA VAL A 16 -4.21 0.59 -9.83
C VAL A 16 -5.53 0.28 -9.10
N HIS A 17 -6.36 -0.59 -9.67
CA HIS A 17 -7.66 -1.04 -9.14
C HIS A 17 -8.63 0.13 -8.89
N LYS A 18 -8.71 1.05 -9.85
CA LYS A 18 -9.66 2.16 -9.84
C LYS A 18 -10.74 2.00 -10.90
N HIS A 19 -11.93 2.47 -10.58
CA HIS A 19 -13.05 2.50 -11.52
C HIS A 19 -13.07 3.77 -12.38
N LYS A 20 -12.63 4.89 -11.81
CA LYS A 20 -12.62 6.21 -12.44
C LYS A 20 -11.19 6.69 -12.66
N GLU A 21 -10.94 7.36 -13.78
CA GLU A 21 -9.62 7.92 -14.12
C GLU A 21 -9.20 9.03 -13.15
N GLU A 22 -10.15 9.84 -12.66
CA GLU A 22 -9.89 10.92 -11.70
C GLU A 22 -9.28 10.45 -10.36
N ASN A 23 -9.42 9.16 -10.06
CA ASN A 23 -8.89 8.52 -8.86
C ASN A 23 -7.51 7.88 -9.07
N VAL A 24 -6.97 7.94 -10.28
CA VAL A 24 -5.61 7.47 -10.59
C VAL A 24 -4.64 8.59 -10.25
N LEU A 25 -3.65 8.27 -9.41
CA LEU A 25 -2.72 9.26 -8.85
C LEU A 25 -1.27 9.06 -9.31
N VAL A 26 -1.02 8.12 -10.21
CA VAL A 26 0.36 7.69 -10.57
C VAL A 26 0.56 7.75 -12.08
N TYR A 27 1.74 8.22 -12.50
CA TYR A 27 2.20 8.23 -13.88
C TYR A 27 3.72 7.98 -13.96
N ASN A 28 4.26 7.76 -15.16
CA ASN A 28 5.69 7.46 -15.41
C ASN A 28 6.25 6.30 -14.56
N LEU A 29 5.44 5.27 -14.33
CA LEU A 29 5.87 4.08 -13.59
C LEU A 29 6.88 3.27 -14.40
N ARG A 30 8.05 3.01 -13.83
CA ARG A 30 9.14 2.28 -14.46
C ARG A 30 10.00 1.52 -13.46
N ARG A 31 10.87 0.66 -13.96
CA ARG A 31 11.97 0.07 -13.20
C ARG A 31 13.22 0.97 -13.29
N LEU A 32 14.16 0.79 -12.37
CA LEU A 32 15.52 1.34 -12.50
C LEU A 32 16.13 0.84 -13.83
N LEU A 33 16.78 1.76 -14.55
CA LEU A 33 17.42 1.43 -15.82
C LEU A 33 18.82 0.88 -15.56
N PRO A 34 19.22 -0.22 -16.23
CA PRO A 34 20.58 -0.73 -16.11
C PRO A 34 21.57 0.28 -16.67
N ARG A 35 22.58 0.65 -15.89
CA ARG A 35 23.61 1.62 -16.33
C ARG A 35 24.50 1.05 -17.42
N LYS A 36 24.72 -0.27 -17.39
CA LYS A 36 25.55 -1.00 -18.35
C LYS A 36 24.78 -2.20 -18.90
N ILE A 37 24.93 -2.45 -20.20
CA ILE A 37 24.44 -3.65 -20.88
C ILE A 37 25.60 -4.19 -21.72
N GLU A 38 25.92 -5.48 -21.61
CA GLU A 38 26.99 -6.10 -22.42
C GLU A 38 26.71 -5.89 -23.92
N VAL A 39 27.74 -5.57 -24.72
CA VAL A 39 27.60 -5.31 -26.15
C VAL A 39 26.91 -6.45 -26.88
N LYS A 40 27.28 -7.70 -26.61
CA LYS A 40 26.63 -8.87 -27.24
C LYS A 40 25.15 -8.94 -26.90
N LEU A 41 24.81 -8.78 -25.62
CA LEU A 41 23.42 -8.75 -25.16
C LEU A 41 22.65 -7.60 -25.82
N PHE A 42 23.24 -6.41 -25.91
CA PHE A 42 22.60 -5.24 -26.51
C PHE A 42 22.39 -5.42 -28.02
N GLU A 43 23.45 -5.76 -28.77
CA GLU A 43 23.40 -5.85 -30.23
C GLU A 43 22.63 -7.06 -30.73
N ASP A 44 22.87 -8.24 -30.15
CA ASP A 44 22.32 -9.50 -30.65
C ASP A 44 20.90 -9.77 -30.14
N ILE A 45 20.57 -9.33 -28.91
CA ILE A 45 19.31 -9.68 -28.24
C ILE A 45 18.40 -8.46 -28.05
N VAL A 46 18.91 -7.35 -27.50
CA VAL A 46 18.05 -6.16 -27.28
C VAL A 46 17.62 -5.60 -28.63
N LEU A 47 18.55 -5.22 -29.51
CA LEU A 47 18.21 -4.59 -30.79
C LEU A 47 17.37 -5.51 -31.70
N SER A 48 17.61 -6.82 -31.69
CA SER A 48 16.86 -7.78 -32.53
C SER A 48 15.38 -7.90 -32.15
N LYS A 49 15.01 -7.56 -30.92
CA LYS A 49 13.61 -7.53 -30.44
C LYS A 49 12.90 -6.19 -30.67
N LEU A 50 13.58 -5.19 -31.22
CA LEU A 50 13.07 -3.82 -31.37
C LEU A 50 12.78 -3.43 -32.81
N THR A 51 11.77 -2.58 -32.99
CA THR A 51 11.53 -1.88 -34.26
C THR A 51 12.66 -0.88 -34.54
N LYS A 52 12.86 -0.48 -35.80
CA LYS A 52 13.90 0.52 -36.18
C LYS A 52 13.78 1.82 -35.37
N VAL A 53 12.56 2.30 -35.14
CA VAL A 53 12.30 3.53 -34.37
C VAL A 53 12.71 3.36 -32.90
N GLU A 54 12.46 2.19 -32.30
CA GLU A 54 12.88 1.89 -30.92
C GLU A 54 14.40 1.70 -30.82
N GLN A 55 15.03 1.10 -31.84
CA GLN A 55 16.49 0.98 -31.91
C GLN A 55 17.16 2.36 -31.97
N GLU A 56 16.68 3.26 -32.82
CA GLU A 56 17.18 4.64 -32.89
C GLU A 56 16.94 5.38 -31.56
N PHE A 57 15.76 5.19 -30.95
CA PHE A 57 15.44 5.79 -29.67
C PHE A 57 16.36 5.31 -28.54
N ILE A 58 16.58 4.01 -28.38
CA ILE A 58 17.43 3.50 -27.28
C ILE A 58 18.90 3.87 -27.50
N LYS A 59 19.39 3.88 -28.75
CA LYS A 59 20.76 4.30 -29.10
C LYS A 59 21.03 5.79 -28.86
N LYS A 60 20.00 6.62 -28.74
CA LYS A 60 20.15 8.01 -28.29
C LYS A 60 20.64 8.09 -26.84
N TYR A 61 20.27 7.11 -26.01
CA TYR A 61 20.54 7.11 -24.57
C TYR A 61 21.58 6.08 -24.15
N TYR A 62 21.85 5.06 -24.96
CA TYR A 62 22.93 4.10 -24.76
C TYR A 62 23.89 4.17 -25.94
N SER A 63 25.18 4.38 -25.68
CA SER A 63 26.23 4.16 -26.68
C SER A 63 27.34 3.28 -26.13
N LYS A 64 28.17 2.76 -27.05
CA LYS A 64 29.35 1.99 -26.65
C LYS A 64 30.28 2.89 -25.86
N ASP A 65 30.84 2.36 -24.79
CA ASP A 65 31.73 3.06 -23.85
C ASP A 65 32.87 3.86 -24.54
N ARG A 66 33.28 3.44 -25.75
CA ARG A 66 34.33 4.10 -26.56
C ARG A 66 33.88 5.31 -27.39
N GLU A 67 32.58 5.61 -27.49
CA GLU A 67 32.05 6.72 -28.30
C GLU A 67 31.80 8.01 -27.50
N LEU A 68 32.00 7.96 -26.17
CA LEU A 68 31.94 9.14 -25.31
C LEU A 68 33.25 9.95 -25.41
N LEU A 69 33.13 11.13 -26.02
CA LEU A 69 34.15 12.07 -26.53
C LEU A 69 35.29 12.56 -25.59
N TRP A 70 35.57 11.90 -24.47
CA TRP A 70 36.60 12.33 -23.50
C TRP A 70 37.63 11.23 -23.18
N ILE A 71 37.47 10.03 -23.76
CA ILE A 71 38.32 8.87 -23.48
C ILE A 71 39.22 8.62 -24.69
N LYS A 72 40.46 9.10 -24.61
CA LYS A 72 41.57 8.41 -25.26
C LYS A 72 42.24 7.54 -24.19
N GLN A 73 42.15 6.22 -24.30
CA GLN A 73 43.33 5.34 -24.47
C GLN A 73 43.05 3.84 -24.26
N ASP A 74 43.71 3.07 -25.11
CA ASP A 74 44.49 1.84 -24.87
C ASP A 74 44.22 1.00 -23.62
N GLN A 75 43.91 -0.28 -23.88
CA GLN A 75 43.98 -1.47 -23.01
C GLN A 75 42.92 -1.58 -21.90
N HIS A 76 41.89 -2.41 -22.09
CA HIS A 76 41.81 -3.88 -21.97
C HIS A 76 41.05 -4.26 -20.69
N ASP A 77 39.74 -4.16 -20.79
CA ASP A 77 38.85 -5.17 -20.19
C ASP A 77 38.05 -5.77 -21.35
N ASN A 78 38.00 -7.09 -21.45
CA ASN A 78 37.52 -7.80 -22.65
C ASN A 78 35.99 -7.79 -22.82
N ASN A 79 35.27 -7.15 -21.91
CA ASN A 79 33.83 -7.00 -21.97
C ASN A 79 33.49 -5.56 -22.39
N GLU A 80 33.09 -5.39 -23.65
CA GLU A 80 32.56 -4.13 -24.14
C GLU A 80 31.11 -3.94 -23.65
N TYR A 81 30.77 -2.73 -23.19
CA TYR A 81 29.42 -2.39 -22.71
C TYR A 81 28.81 -1.21 -23.48
N TYR A 82 27.49 -1.21 -23.56
CA TYR A 82 26.67 -0.02 -23.80
C TYR A 82 26.38 0.66 -22.46
N VAL A 83 26.63 1.96 -22.38
CA VAL A 83 26.49 2.76 -21.15
C VAL A 83 25.34 3.76 -21.30
N LEU A 84 24.49 3.85 -20.28
CA LEU A 84 23.41 4.82 -20.22
C LEU A 84 23.96 6.24 -20.00
N HIS A 85 23.57 7.17 -20.88
CA HIS A 85 23.96 8.59 -20.86
C HIS A 85 23.20 9.41 -19.83
N THR A 86 23.34 9.04 -18.56
CA THR A 86 22.80 9.86 -17.47
C THR A 86 23.86 10.50 -16.59
N LEU A 87 25.07 9.91 -16.52
CA LEU A 87 26.21 10.45 -15.80
C LEU A 87 27.51 10.08 -16.53
N PRO A 88 28.58 10.88 -16.39
CA PRO A 88 29.91 10.44 -16.76
C PRO A 88 30.30 9.19 -15.96
N HIS A 89 30.61 8.10 -16.64
CA HIS A 89 31.01 6.87 -15.94
C HIS A 89 32.46 6.93 -15.45
N GLU A 90 33.31 7.62 -16.22
CA GLU A 90 34.72 7.81 -15.92
C GLU A 90 35.09 9.28 -16.05
N ILE A 91 35.92 9.78 -15.14
CA ILE A 91 36.49 11.13 -15.20
C ILE A 91 38.00 11.00 -15.01
N ASP A 92 38.80 11.36 -16.01
CA ASP A 92 40.27 11.39 -15.92
C ASP A 92 40.71 12.24 -14.71
N ILE A 93 41.72 11.81 -13.93
CA ILE A 93 42.11 12.54 -12.71
C ILE A 93 42.63 13.95 -13.01
N LYS A 94 43.37 14.16 -14.09
CA LYS A 94 43.85 15.51 -14.47
C LYS A 94 42.67 16.38 -14.87
N PHE A 95 41.77 15.83 -15.69
CA PHE A 95 40.54 16.53 -16.06
C PHE A 95 39.66 16.77 -14.85
N GLY A 96 39.53 15.85 -13.90
CA GLY A 96 38.76 16.00 -12.67
C GLY A 96 39.31 17.08 -11.75
N ILE A 97 40.65 17.21 -11.64
CA ILE A 97 41.29 18.28 -10.87
C ILE A 97 41.11 19.64 -11.58
N GLU A 98 41.26 19.70 -12.90
CA GLU A 98 40.97 20.92 -13.66
C GLU A 98 39.49 21.26 -13.67
N PHE A 99 38.61 20.27 -13.75
CA PHE A 99 37.16 20.42 -13.77
C PHE A 99 36.65 20.95 -12.45
N VAL A 100 37.14 20.44 -11.31
CA VAL A 100 36.83 21.00 -9.98
C VAL A 100 37.29 22.47 -9.88
N LYS A 101 38.40 22.83 -10.53
CA LYS A 101 38.88 24.22 -10.59
C LYS A 101 38.07 25.10 -11.56
N ILE A 102 37.73 24.60 -12.74
CA ILE A 102 37.00 25.29 -13.82
C ILE A 102 35.54 25.51 -13.43
N ALA A 103 34.90 24.50 -12.83
CA ALA A 103 33.52 24.56 -12.35
C ALA A 103 33.36 25.37 -11.05
N GLN A 104 34.45 25.98 -10.52
CA GLN A 104 34.46 26.77 -9.28
C GLN A 104 33.74 26.09 -8.11
N LEU A 105 33.86 24.76 -7.99
CA LEU A 105 33.08 24.00 -7.03
C LEU A 105 33.44 24.38 -5.60
N LYS A 106 32.41 24.55 -4.77
CA LYS A 106 32.61 24.78 -3.34
C LYS A 106 33.20 23.51 -2.70
N PRO A 107 34.01 23.61 -1.63
CA PRO A 107 34.60 22.44 -0.98
C PRO A 107 33.60 21.35 -0.56
N LYS A 108 32.35 21.72 -0.27
CA LYS A 108 31.26 20.79 0.07
C LYS A 108 30.80 19.96 -1.15
N GLU A 109 30.75 20.57 -2.33
CA GLU A 109 30.33 19.92 -3.59
C GLU A 109 31.40 18.94 -4.07
N SER A 110 32.69 19.31 -3.97
CA SER A 110 33.79 18.39 -4.28
C SER A 110 33.78 17.15 -3.39
N ARG A 111 33.55 17.32 -2.08
CA ARG A 111 33.43 16.18 -1.15
C ARG A 111 32.22 15.31 -1.46
N LEU A 112 31.12 15.90 -1.94
CA LEU A 112 29.91 15.16 -2.29
C LEU A 112 30.15 14.31 -3.55
N LEU A 113 30.80 14.86 -4.59
CA LEU A 113 31.17 14.09 -5.79
C LEU A 113 32.07 12.90 -5.45
N LEU A 114 33.05 13.07 -4.55
CA LEU A 114 33.93 11.98 -4.11
C LEU A 114 33.22 10.87 -3.33
N ARG A 115 31.94 11.02 -2.96
CA ARG A 115 31.12 9.92 -2.43
C ARG A 115 30.55 9.04 -3.54
N TYR A 116 30.36 9.61 -4.73
CA TYR A 116 29.75 8.93 -5.89
C TYR A 116 30.79 8.40 -6.87
N TYR A 117 32.02 8.89 -6.78
CA TYR A 117 33.13 8.43 -7.61
C TYR A 117 34.27 7.88 -6.75
N SER A 118 34.68 6.66 -7.06
CA SER A 118 35.83 5.99 -6.48
C SER A 118 37.07 6.23 -7.34
N ARG A 119 38.21 6.50 -6.69
CA ARG A 119 39.46 6.73 -7.42
C ARG A 119 40.10 5.40 -7.81
N ASP A 120 40.22 5.15 -9.10
CA ASP A 120 41.08 4.10 -9.64
C ASP A 120 42.50 4.65 -9.82
N LYS A 121 43.42 4.15 -9.00
CA LYS A 121 44.82 4.60 -9.01
C LYS A 121 45.61 4.04 -10.19
N ASP A 122 45.23 2.87 -10.69
CA ASP A 122 45.95 2.16 -11.74
C ASP A 122 45.60 2.77 -13.11
N GLN A 123 44.32 3.07 -13.33
CA GLN A 123 43.85 3.71 -14.56
C GLN A 123 43.95 5.24 -14.54
N LYS A 124 44.29 5.84 -13.40
CA LYS A 124 44.32 7.30 -13.17
C LYS A 124 42.98 7.97 -13.49
N LYS A 125 41.87 7.35 -13.09
CA LYS A 125 40.50 7.82 -13.31
C LYS A 125 39.68 7.86 -12.01
N PHE A 126 38.59 8.60 -12.03
CA PHE A 126 37.49 8.51 -11.09
C PHE A 126 36.37 7.70 -11.75
N MET A 127 35.99 6.60 -11.10
CA MET A 127 34.97 5.66 -11.57
C MET A 127 33.67 5.90 -10.81
N LEU A 128 32.57 6.05 -11.54
CA LEU A 128 31.25 6.18 -10.95
C LEU A 128 30.87 4.90 -10.20
N ASN A 129 30.38 5.03 -8.97
CA ASN A 129 29.84 3.90 -8.22
C ASN A 129 28.51 3.44 -8.86
N ASP A 130 28.23 2.12 -8.80
CA ASP A 130 27.02 1.57 -9.43
C ASP A 130 25.73 1.92 -8.67
N ASP A 131 25.82 2.11 -7.35
CA ASP A 131 24.68 2.41 -6.46
C ASP A 131 24.31 3.91 -6.46
N ILE A 132 23.79 4.42 -7.59
CA ILE A 132 23.35 5.82 -7.70
C ILE A 132 21.89 5.91 -8.10
N THR A 133 21.10 6.51 -7.21
CA THR A 133 19.69 6.77 -7.44
C THR A 133 19.46 7.93 -8.44
N ASP A 134 18.29 7.98 -9.06
CA ASP A 134 17.87 9.08 -9.94
C ASP A 134 17.99 10.48 -9.31
N GLU A 135 17.73 10.57 -8.01
CA GLU A 135 17.80 11.83 -7.27
C GLU A 135 19.24 12.29 -7.04
N GLU A 136 20.15 11.35 -6.86
CA GLU A 136 21.58 11.61 -6.75
C GLU A 136 22.18 11.95 -8.11
N GLU A 137 21.72 11.29 -9.17
CA GLU A 137 22.08 11.60 -10.54
C GLU A 137 21.81 13.07 -10.89
N LEU A 138 20.62 13.59 -10.60
CA LEU A 138 20.31 14.99 -10.89
C LEU A 138 21.17 15.97 -10.06
N LYS A 139 21.50 15.61 -8.81
CA LYS A 139 22.44 16.38 -7.97
C LYS A 139 23.84 16.37 -8.57
N ILE A 140 24.33 15.22 -9.01
CA ILE A 140 25.64 15.08 -9.66
C ILE A 140 25.66 15.91 -10.94
N LEU A 141 24.67 15.77 -11.84
CA LEU A 141 24.56 16.55 -13.07
C LEU A 141 24.56 18.06 -12.81
N THR A 142 23.85 18.51 -11.77
CA THR A 142 23.83 19.93 -11.37
C THR A 142 25.22 20.40 -10.94
N ILE A 143 25.92 19.61 -10.12
CA ILE A 143 27.29 19.93 -9.69
C ILE A 143 28.25 19.93 -10.88
N LEU A 144 28.08 18.99 -11.82
CA LEU A 144 28.91 18.90 -13.02
C LEU A 144 28.50 19.93 -14.10
N GLY A 145 27.44 20.71 -13.92
CA GLY A 145 26.94 21.60 -14.98
C GLY A 145 26.50 20.86 -16.26
N LEU A 146 26.12 19.59 -16.14
CA LEU A 146 25.72 18.69 -17.23
C LEU A 146 24.21 18.43 -17.23
N THR A 147 23.40 19.39 -16.80
CA THR A 147 21.94 19.22 -16.70
C THR A 147 21.27 18.85 -18.02
N ASP A 148 21.91 19.16 -19.15
CA ASP A 148 21.44 18.79 -20.49
C ASP A 148 21.49 17.27 -20.76
N TRP A 149 22.22 16.51 -19.94
CA TRP A 149 22.25 15.05 -19.97
C TRP A 149 21.09 14.42 -19.21
N HIS A 150 20.25 15.23 -18.55
CA HIS A 150 19.10 14.71 -17.83
C HIS A 150 18.09 14.07 -18.79
N ILE A 151 17.90 12.76 -18.64
CA ILE A 151 16.84 12.04 -19.34
C ILE A 151 15.52 12.28 -18.62
N THR A 152 14.50 12.73 -19.35
CA THR A 152 13.17 13.00 -18.79
C THR A 152 12.53 11.73 -18.22
N ASP A 153 11.65 11.87 -17.22
CA ASP A 153 10.93 10.73 -16.63
C ASP A 153 10.11 9.94 -17.69
N SER A 154 9.56 10.64 -18.68
CA SER A 154 8.83 10.02 -19.79
C SER A 154 9.75 9.17 -20.67
N ASP A 155 10.93 9.68 -21.02
CA ASP A 155 11.90 8.92 -21.82
C ASP A 155 12.45 7.74 -21.03
N LYS A 156 12.78 7.92 -19.74
CA LYS A 156 13.20 6.80 -18.87
C LYS A 156 12.11 5.73 -18.77
N THR A 157 10.84 6.12 -18.70
CA THR A 157 9.71 5.18 -18.71
C THR A 157 9.68 4.38 -20.00
N ARG A 158 9.79 5.05 -21.15
CA ARG A 158 9.83 4.38 -22.45
C ARG A 158 11.03 3.44 -22.61
N ILE A 159 12.22 3.82 -22.12
CA ILE A 159 13.40 2.94 -22.11
C ILE A 159 13.11 1.71 -21.23
N SER A 160 12.54 1.90 -20.04
CA SER A 160 12.19 0.79 -19.15
C SER A 160 11.18 -0.16 -19.79
N GLU A 161 10.14 0.33 -20.47
CA GLU A 161 9.17 -0.49 -21.20
C GLU A 161 9.84 -1.31 -22.31
N ILE A 162 10.78 -0.70 -23.03
CA ILE A 162 11.57 -1.38 -24.05
C ILE A 162 12.36 -2.54 -23.44
N LEU A 163 13.11 -2.28 -22.36
CA LEU A 163 13.97 -3.27 -21.70
C LEU A 163 13.18 -4.35 -20.95
N GLU A 164 11.96 -4.07 -20.49
CA GLU A 164 11.12 -5.07 -19.83
C GLU A 164 10.71 -6.21 -20.77
N ARG A 165 10.63 -5.94 -22.08
CA ARG A 165 10.39 -6.97 -23.11
C ARG A 165 11.58 -7.90 -23.36
N VAL A 166 12.73 -7.63 -22.74
CA VAL A 166 13.97 -8.39 -22.91
C VAL A 166 14.36 -9.03 -21.57
N PRO A 167 13.88 -10.25 -21.25
CA PRO A 167 14.15 -10.92 -19.97
C PRO A 167 15.64 -11.11 -19.65
N GLU A 168 16.48 -11.20 -20.68
CA GLU A 168 17.92 -11.43 -20.59
C GLU A 168 18.70 -10.24 -20.02
N VAL A 169 18.12 -9.03 -20.07
CA VAL A 169 18.68 -7.85 -19.41
C VAL A 169 18.45 -7.97 -17.91
N GLU A 170 19.53 -7.88 -17.13
CA GLU A 170 19.46 -7.87 -15.67
C GLU A 170 18.73 -6.62 -15.17
N LYS A 171 17.90 -6.80 -14.15
CA LYS A 171 16.93 -5.82 -13.69
C LYS A 171 16.86 -5.81 -12.18
N GLU A 172 17.07 -4.65 -11.59
CA GLU A 172 16.96 -4.47 -10.15
C GLU A 172 15.51 -4.33 -9.69
N ASN A 173 15.22 -4.72 -8.45
CA ASN A 173 13.90 -4.58 -7.84
C ASN A 173 13.67 -3.19 -7.23
N ILE A 174 14.06 -2.17 -8.00
CA ILE A 174 13.88 -0.76 -7.70
C ILE A 174 12.96 -0.16 -8.76
N PHE A 175 11.93 0.55 -8.32
CA PHE A 175 10.91 1.15 -9.18
C PHE A 175 10.83 2.64 -8.94
N TYR A 176 10.47 3.38 -9.99
CA TYR A 176 10.24 4.82 -9.94
C TYR A 176 8.88 5.15 -10.50
N GLY A 177 8.27 6.22 -10.01
CA GLY A 177 7.03 6.75 -10.53
C GLY A 177 6.77 8.15 -10.01
N ASN A 178 5.80 8.82 -10.60
CA ASN A 178 5.45 10.18 -10.22
C ASN A 178 4.00 10.22 -9.72
N MET A 179 3.74 11.09 -8.75
CA MET A 179 2.40 11.33 -8.25
C MET A 179 1.77 12.53 -8.97
N TYR A 180 0.53 12.34 -9.43
CA TYR A 180 -0.31 13.40 -9.94
C TYR A 180 -1.19 13.95 -8.82
N VAL A 181 -1.01 15.22 -8.49
CA VAL A 181 -1.80 15.92 -7.48
C VAL A 181 -2.99 16.59 -8.17
N ASN A 182 -4.11 15.87 -8.23
CA ASN A 182 -5.37 16.44 -8.72
C ASN A 182 -5.99 17.37 -7.66
N LEU A 183 -5.76 18.68 -7.80
CA LEU A 183 -6.30 19.71 -6.90
C LEU A 183 -7.83 19.81 -6.93
N ASN A 184 -8.49 19.25 -7.95
CA ASN A 184 -9.95 19.22 -8.08
C ASN A 184 -10.57 17.91 -7.55
N HIS A 185 -9.81 17.10 -6.81
CA HIS A 185 -10.31 15.83 -6.31
C HIS A 185 -11.19 16.02 -5.07
N ASP A 186 -12.50 15.80 -5.21
CA ASP A 186 -13.52 16.04 -4.18
C ASP A 186 -13.14 15.52 -2.79
N PHE A 187 -12.63 14.29 -2.70
CA PHE A 187 -12.25 13.69 -1.41
C PHE A 187 -10.97 14.26 -0.79
N PHE A 188 -9.94 14.61 -1.59
CA PHE A 188 -8.64 15.02 -1.04
C PHE A 188 -8.56 16.53 -0.81
N PHE A 189 -9.39 17.31 -1.51
CA PHE A 189 -9.40 18.77 -1.46
C PHE A 189 -10.80 19.31 -1.14
N GLU A 190 -11.52 18.65 -0.22
CA GLU A 190 -12.84 19.11 0.26
C GLU A 190 -12.78 20.49 0.96
N HIS A 191 -11.59 20.85 1.44
CA HIS A 191 -11.26 22.17 1.97
C HIS A 191 -9.94 22.67 1.37
N PRO A 192 -9.67 24.00 1.37
CA PRO A 192 -8.38 24.53 0.96
C PRO A 192 -7.25 23.85 1.72
N ASN A 193 -6.27 23.35 0.98
CA ASN A 193 -5.06 22.74 1.51
C ASN A 193 -3.85 23.53 1.00
N GLU A 194 -2.87 23.79 1.87
CA GLU A 194 -1.62 24.45 1.49
C GLU A 194 -0.54 23.45 1.00
N HIS A 195 -0.76 22.16 1.24
CA HIS A 195 0.16 21.07 0.94
C HIS A 195 -0.60 19.82 0.50
N VAL A 196 0.10 18.85 -0.10
CA VAL A 196 -0.49 17.58 -0.53
C VAL A 196 -0.95 16.80 0.70
N PRO A 197 -2.23 16.39 0.79
CA PRO A 197 -2.72 15.63 1.93
C PRO A 197 -1.99 14.31 2.12
N ALA A 198 -1.57 13.98 3.34
CA ALA A 198 -0.84 12.74 3.64
C ALA A 198 -1.62 11.48 3.19
N MET A 199 -2.95 11.48 3.34
CA MET A 199 -3.81 10.39 2.87
C MET A 199 -3.74 10.18 1.36
N MET A 200 -3.58 11.25 0.58
CA MET A 200 -3.40 11.18 -0.87
C MET A 200 -2.06 10.54 -1.22
N VAL A 201 -1.00 10.85 -0.45
CA VAL A 201 0.33 10.27 -0.63
C VAL A 201 0.33 8.77 -0.33
N ILE A 202 -0.30 8.34 0.77
CA ILE A 202 -0.41 6.92 1.13
C ILE A 202 -1.15 6.16 0.03
N GLU A 203 -2.25 6.72 -0.48
CA GLU A 203 -3.03 6.09 -1.55
C GLU A 203 -2.25 6.04 -2.86
N ALA A 204 -1.54 7.11 -3.23
CA ALA A 204 -0.71 7.14 -4.43
C ALA A 204 0.47 6.14 -4.33
N ALA A 205 1.12 6.02 -3.18
CA ALA A 205 2.15 5.02 -2.93
C ALA A 205 1.60 3.58 -3.02
N ARG A 206 0.39 3.34 -2.50
CA ARG A 206 -0.32 2.05 -2.64
C ARG A 206 -0.61 1.73 -4.11
N GLN A 207 -1.15 2.70 -4.87
CA GLN A 207 -1.40 2.53 -6.31
C GLN A 207 -0.12 2.25 -7.08
N PHE A 208 0.95 2.98 -6.76
CA PHE A 208 2.29 2.83 -7.35
C PHE A 208 2.81 1.39 -7.19
N LEU A 209 2.76 0.85 -5.98
CA LEU A 209 3.17 -0.54 -5.73
C LEU A 209 2.29 -1.56 -6.45
N ILE A 210 0.96 -1.40 -6.41
CA ILE A 210 0.04 -2.35 -7.06
C ILE A 210 0.28 -2.38 -8.58
N ALA A 211 0.43 -1.21 -9.20
CA ALA A 211 0.75 -1.13 -10.62
C ALA A 211 2.10 -1.78 -10.93
N ALA A 212 3.13 -1.55 -10.09
CA ALA A 212 4.42 -2.21 -10.24
C ALA A 212 4.30 -3.74 -10.16
N PHE A 213 3.47 -4.26 -9.25
CA PHE A 213 3.22 -5.69 -9.12
C PHE A 213 2.55 -6.30 -10.35
N HIS A 214 1.60 -5.59 -10.96
CA HIS A 214 1.01 -6.05 -12.22
C HIS A 214 2.00 -5.99 -13.38
N MET A 215 2.70 -4.87 -13.54
CA MET A 215 3.58 -4.64 -14.69
C MET A 215 4.84 -5.49 -14.66
N PHE A 216 5.44 -5.68 -13.49
CA PHE A 216 6.80 -6.19 -13.37
C PHE A 216 6.91 -7.51 -12.58
N TYR A 217 5.84 -7.94 -11.91
CA TYR A 217 5.78 -9.20 -11.17
C TYR A 217 4.67 -10.14 -11.67
N ASN A 218 4.12 -9.87 -12.86
CA ASN A 218 3.12 -10.69 -13.54
C ASN A 218 1.88 -10.99 -12.68
N VAL A 219 1.53 -10.13 -11.72
CA VAL A 219 0.29 -10.32 -10.95
C VAL A 219 -0.90 -10.17 -11.89
N PRO A 220 -1.84 -11.14 -11.95
CA PRO A 220 -3.00 -11.04 -12.82
C PRO A 220 -3.90 -9.85 -12.46
N LEU A 221 -4.50 -9.18 -13.44
CA LEU A 221 -5.46 -8.08 -13.20
C LEU A 221 -6.78 -8.53 -12.55
N LYS A 222 -7.09 -9.83 -12.58
CA LYS A 222 -8.34 -10.41 -12.08
C LYS A 222 -8.07 -11.68 -11.29
N GLY A 223 -8.98 -12.01 -10.38
CA GLY A 223 -8.92 -13.26 -9.61
C GLY A 223 -7.87 -13.25 -8.49
N VAL A 224 -7.29 -12.09 -8.20
CA VAL A 224 -6.34 -11.87 -7.09
C VAL A 224 -6.74 -10.63 -6.29
N ALA A 225 -6.43 -10.63 -5.01
CA ALA A 225 -6.60 -9.51 -4.10
C ALA A 225 -5.26 -9.18 -3.44
N PHE A 226 -4.93 -7.90 -3.33
CA PHE A 226 -3.81 -7.41 -2.54
C PHE A 226 -4.27 -7.20 -1.11
N ILE A 227 -3.58 -7.82 -0.16
CA ILE A 227 -3.82 -7.68 1.28
C ILE A 227 -2.63 -6.95 1.87
N VAL A 228 -2.86 -5.71 2.28
CA VAL A 228 -1.89 -4.97 3.07
C VAL A 228 -1.94 -5.50 4.51
N LYS A 229 -0.81 -6.01 5.00
CA LYS A 229 -0.66 -6.45 6.39
C LYS A 229 -0.23 -5.32 7.31
N GLY A 230 0.57 -4.40 6.80
CA GLY A 230 1.06 -3.26 7.55
C GLY A 230 1.57 -2.16 6.63
N ILE A 231 1.41 -0.92 7.10
CA ILE A 231 2.04 0.26 6.53
C ILE A 231 2.63 1.02 7.71
N GLN A 232 3.92 1.32 7.65
CA GLN A 232 4.58 2.21 8.59
C GLN A 232 5.17 3.38 7.81
N GLY A 233 4.73 4.60 8.10
CA GLY A 233 5.15 5.79 7.38
C GLY A 233 5.68 6.87 8.30
N ASN A 234 6.77 7.53 7.88
CA ASN A 234 7.28 8.75 8.50
C ASN A 234 7.14 9.91 7.50
N PHE A 235 6.52 11.00 7.92
CA PHE A 235 6.38 12.22 7.12
C PHE A 235 7.27 13.30 7.71
N ASN A 236 8.45 13.47 7.11
CA ASN A 236 9.49 14.34 7.65
C ASN A 236 9.33 15.80 7.19
N LYS A 237 8.64 16.01 6.05
CA LYS A 237 8.39 17.32 5.43
C LYS A 237 7.04 17.36 4.75
N TYR A 238 6.45 18.56 4.69
CA TYR A 238 5.30 18.82 3.83
C TYR A 238 5.67 18.72 2.35
N LEU A 239 4.71 18.29 1.54
CA LEU A 239 4.81 18.30 0.09
C LEU A 239 4.05 19.52 -0.44
N GLU A 240 4.74 20.42 -1.11
CA GLU A 240 4.16 21.63 -1.70
C GLU A 240 3.32 21.27 -2.95
N LEU A 241 2.14 21.86 -3.12
CA LEU A 241 1.23 21.54 -4.24
C LEU A 241 1.80 21.84 -5.63
N ASN A 242 2.75 22.79 -5.70
CA ASN A 242 3.26 23.32 -6.96
C ASN A 242 4.51 22.58 -7.49
N TYR A 243 4.99 21.56 -6.78
CA TYR A 243 6.18 20.82 -7.15
C TYR A 243 5.87 19.35 -7.43
N PRO A 244 6.53 18.73 -8.43
CA PRO A 244 6.32 17.33 -8.74
C PRO A 244 6.75 16.45 -7.57
N VAL A 245 5.93 15.43 -7.28
CA VAL A 245 6.19 14.44 -6.26
C VAL A 245 6.63 13.15 -6.96
N LYS A 246 7.78 12.61 -6.53
CA LYS A 246 8.38 11.40 -7.08
C LYS A 246 8.41 10.29 -6.04
N PHE A 247 8.28 9.06 -6.51
CA PHE A 247 8.35 7.84 -5.71
C PHE A 247 9.53 7.00 -6.18
N MET A 248 10.19 6.38 -5.20
CA MET A 248 11.14 5.29 -5.42
C MET A 248 10.73 4.14 -4.51
N ALA A 249 10.45 2.96 -5.06
CA ALA A 249 10.25 1.76 -4.28
C ALA A 249 11.46 0.85 -4.36
N THR A 250 11.92 0.34 -3.22
CA THR A 250 12.93 -0.71 -3.12
C THR A 250 12.31 -1.94 -2.48
N MET A 251 12.34 -3.07 -3.19
CA MET A 251 11.83 -4.33 -2.64
C MET A 251 12.87 -4.96 -1.72
N LYS A 252 12.56 -5.06 -0.43
CA LYS A 252 13.42 -5.72 0.57
C LYS A 252 13.29 -7.23 0.50
N SER A 253 12.06 -7.73 0.36
CA SER A 253 11.79 -9.16 0.29
C SER A 253 10.58 -9.43 -0.58
N VAL A 254 10.70 -10.41 -1.46
CA VAL A 254 9.62 -10.87 -2.34
C VAL A 254 9.57 -12.39 -2.31
N LYS A 255 8.37 -12.97 -2.23
CA LYS A 255 8.17 -14.41 -2.36
C LYS A 255 7.19 -14.70 -3.47
N PHE A 256 7.53 -15.65 -4.33
CA PHE A 256 6.69 -16.01 -5.48
C PHE A 256 5.85 -17.25 -5.20
N LYS A 257 4.62 -17.26 -5.72
CA LYS A 257 3.77 -18.44 -5.76
C LYS A 257 2.97 -18.40 -7.05
N ARG A 258 2.97 -19.49 -7.81
CA ARG A 258 2.24 -19.61 -9.09
C ARG A 258 2.67 -18.57 -10.14
N GLY A 259 3.96 -18.23 -10.19
CA GLY A 259 4.54 -17.37 -11.22
C GLY A 259 4.38 -15.85 -10.98
N TYR A 260 3.79 -15.43 -9.87
CA TYR A 260 3.69 -14.03 -9.48
C TYR A 260 3.96 -13.83 -7.98
N ILE A 261 4.18 -12.58 -7.58
CA ILE A 261 4.50 -12.23 -6.18
C ILE A 261 3.34 -12.56 -5.25
N SER A 262 3.62 -13.22 -4.13
CA SER A 262 2.65 -13.69 -3.12
C SER A 262 2.84 -13.05 -1.75
N PHE A 263 4.03 -12.55 -1.47
CA PHE A 263 4.39 -11.74 -0.31
C PHE A 263 5.37 -10.67 -0.78
N TYR A 264 5.24 -9.46 -0.22
CA TYR A 264 6.16 -8.35 -0.44
C TYR A 264 6.43 -7.60 0.87
N ASP A 265 7.66 -7.13 0.98
CA ASP A 265 8.13 -6.13 1.93
C ASP A 265 8.92 -5.09 1.12
N SER A 266 8.46 -3.85 1.14
CA SER A 266 8.99 -2.78 0.29
C SER A 266 9.03 -1.45 1.01
N ASP A 267 10.10 -0.69 0.81
CA ASP A 267 10.13 0.71 1.20
C ASP A 267 9.79 1.57 -0.01
N VAL A 268 8.92 2.57 0.19
CA VAL A 268 8.61 3.63 -0.76
C VAL A 268 9.12 4.94 -0.18
N THR A 269 10.14 5.51 -0.81
CA THR A 269 10.66 6.84 -0.50
C THR A 269 10.01 7.87 -1.40
N ILE A 270 9.52 8.94 -0.81
CA ILE A 270 8.86 10.05 -1.48
C ILE A 270 9.80 11.25 -1.52
N PHE A 271 10.01 11.78 -2.72
CA PHE A 271 10.88 12.91 -2.99
C PHE A 271 10.10 14.09 -3.57
N GLN A 272 10.54 15.29 -3.20
CA GLN A 272 10.14 16.53 -3.86
C GLN A 272 11.33 17.48 -3.86
N ARG A 273 11.57 18.18 -4.98
CA ARG A 273 12.74 19.07 -5.16
C ARG A 273 14.07 18.39 -4.83
N ASN A 274 14.17 17.10 -5.18
CA ASN A 274 15.31 16.23 -4.95
C ASN A 274 15.71 16.03 -3.48
N GLN A 275 14.74 16.21 -2.57
CA GLN A 275 14.89 15.94 -1.17
C GLN A 275 13.91 14.85 -0.75
N GLU A 276 14.39 13.96 0.11
CA GLU A 276 13.50 13.02 0.79
C GLU A 276 12.54 13.80 1.69
N CYS A 277 11.25 13.53 1.52
CA CYS A 277 10.18 14.13 2.30
C CYS A 277 9.47 13.11 3.20
N SER A 278 9.38 11.86 2.77
CA SER A 278 8.73 10.78 3.52
C SER A 278 9.26 9.42 3.11
N VAL A 279 9.19 8.45 4.02
CA VAL A 279 9.47 7.03 3.76
C VAL A 279 8.31 6.21 4.32
N MET A 280 7.84 5.24 3.54
CA MET A 280 6.79 4.31 3.92
C MET A 280 7.23 2.87 3.68
N ASN A 281 7.21 2.04 4.72
CA ASN A 281 7.33 0.60 4.57
C ASN A 281 5.94 -0.02 4.37
N PHE A 282 5.81 -0.85 3.34
CA PHE A 282 4.61 -1.62 3.02
C PHE A 282 4.92 -3.11 3.11
N VAL A 283 4.13 -3.83 3.92
CA VAL A 283 4.18 -5.29 4.00
C VAL A 283 2.82 -5.84 3.60
N GLY A 284 2.80 -6.84 2.71
CA GLY A 284 1.55 -7.41 2.26
C GLY A 284 1.71 -8.70 1.48
N ASN A 285 0.56 -9.21 1.05
CA ASN A 285 0.43 -10.45 0.28
C ASN A 285 -0.47 -10.25 -0.94
N THR A 286 -0.31 -11.12 -1.93
CA THR A 286 -1.38 -11.36 -2.92
C THR A 286 -2.02 -12.72 -2.64
N ILE A 287 -3.35 -12.76 -2.69
CA ILE A 287 -4.12 -13.99 -2.48
C ILE A 287 -5.12 -14.17 -3.61
N LYS A 288 -5.57 -15.41 -3.83
CA LYS A 288 -6.65 -15.68 -4.79
C LYS A 288 -7.94 -15.02 -4.32
N GLY A 289 -8.72 -14.51 -5.27
CA GLY A 289 -10.01 -13.88 -5.00
C GLY A 289 -10.98 -14.79 -4.26
N ASP A 290 -10.99 -16.10 -4.55
CA ASP A 290 -11.88 -17.04 -3.85
C ASP A 290 -11.43 -17.29 -2.41
N VAL A 291 -10.12 -17.42 -2.17
CA VAL A 291 -9.57 -17.47 -0.80
C VAL A 291 -9.87 -16.19 -0.05
N PHE A 292 -9.81 -15.03 -0.72
CA PHE A 292 -10.18 -13.76 -0.11
C PHE A 292 -11.67 -13.70 0.24
N LYS A 293 -12.55 -14.23 -0.61
CA LYS A 293 -13.97 -14.36 -0.31
C LYS A 293 -14.18 -15.29 0.87
N GLU A 294 -13.49 -16.43 0.94
CA GLU A 294 -13.55 -17.35 2.09
C GLU A 294 -13.09 -16.67 3.39
N LEU A 295 -11.97 -15.93 3.37
CA LEU A 295 -11.51 -15.14 4.52
C LEU A 295 -12.52 -14.06 4.95
N ARG A 296 -13.34 -13.55 4.03
CA ARG A 296 -14.47 -12.66 4.35
C ARG A 296 -15.69 -13.44 4.87
N ILE A 297 -15.97 -14.61 4.31
CA ILE A 297 -17.10 -15.48 4.69
C ILE A 297 -16.92 -16.04 6.10
N ASP A 298 -15.70 -16.38 6.53
CA ASP A 298 -15.46 -16.84 7.91
C ASP A 298 -15.72 -15.74 8.95
N LYS A 299 -15.47 -14.46 8.59
CA LYS A 299 -15.93 -13.31 9.38
C LYS A 299 -17.46 -13.17 9.33
N GLU A 300 -18.09 -13.37 8.17
CA GLU A 300 -19.55 -13.34 8.02
C GLU A 300 -20.26 -14.45 8.81
N LYS A 301 -19.60 -15.60 9.06
CA LYS A 301 -20.16 -16.67 9.88
C LYS A 301 -20.29 -16.28 11.36
N TYR A 302 -19.33 -15.50 11.88
CA TYR A 302 -19.42 -14.88 13.20
C TYR A 302 -20.28 -13.60 13.20
N GLN A 303 -20.36 -12.89 12.07
CA GLN A 303 -21.22 -11.70 11.90
C GLN A 303 -22.65 -12.01 11.47
N LYS A 304 -23.03 -13.27 11.19
CA LYS A 304 -24.38 -13.61 10.68
C LYS A 304 -25.46 -13.30 11.70
N TYR A 305 -25.11 -13.25 12.99
CA TYR A 305 -25.93 -12.71 14.06
C TYR A 305 -25.05 -11.83 14.97
N PRO A 306 -24.83 -10.55 14.62
CA PRO A 306 -24.02 -9.68 15.45
C PRO A 306 -24.64 -9.61 16.85
N ARG A 307 -23.81 -9.78 17.88
CA ARG A 307 -24.18 -9.59 19.27
C ARG A 307 -23.91 -8.15 19.64
N PHE A 308 -24.88 -7.50 20.25
CA PHE A 308 -24.82 -6.10 20.64
C PHE A 308 -24.93 -5.98 22.14
N HIS A 309 -24.18 -5.05 22.72
CA HIS A 309 -24.25 -4.72 24.14
C HIS A 309 -25.15 -3.51 24.34
N ALA A 310 -25.98 -3.54 25.38
CA ALA A 310 -26.80 -2.39 25.76
C ALA A 310 -25.89 -1.23 26.22
N ARG A 311 -26.23 0.00 25.85
CA ARG A 311 -25.54 1.19 26.39
C ARG A 311 -25.86 1.35 27.88
N SER A 312 -24.89 1.77 28.68
CA SER A 312 -24.98 1.92 30.14
C SER A 312 -26.06 2.89 30.64
N MET A 313 -26.62 3.73 29.76
CA MET A 313 -27.69 4.68 30.09
C MET A 313 -29.10 4.09 30.03
N PHE A 314 -29.27 2.79 29.72
CA PHE A 314 -30.58 2.14 29.62
C PHE A 314 -30.75 1.05 30.68
N PHE A 315 -31.97 0.95 31.23
CA PHE A 315 -32.38 -0.20 32.03
C PHE A 315 -32.41 -1.44 31.14
N HIS A 316 -31.45 -2.33 31.34
CA HIS A 316 -31.22 -3.51 30.50
C HIS A 316 -31.68 -4.80 31.18
N ASN A 317 -32.69 -4.71 32.05
CA ASN A 317 -33.18 -5.87 32.77
C ASN A 317 -34.16 -6.64 31.88
N ILE A 318 -33.92 -7.94 31.75
CA ILE A 318 -34.85 -8.86 31.12
C ILE A 318 -35.56 -9.65 32.21
N SER A 319 -36.84 -9.92 32.00
CA SER A 319 -37.58 -10.85 32.83
C SER A 319 -37.72 -12.17 32.10
N LEU A 320 -37.30 -13.26 32.76
CA LEU A 320 -37.64 -14.61 32.35
C LEU A 320 -38.80 -15.12 33.20
N ARG A 321 -39.71 -15.89 32.58
CA ARG A 321 -40.77 -16.60 33.28
C ARG A 321 -40.70 -18.08 32.90
N ASP A 322 -40.65 -18.92 33.91
CA ASP A 322 -40.65 -20.37 33.74
C ASP A 322 -42.09 -20.92 33.61
N TYR A 323 -42.21 -22.25 33.45
CA TYR A 323 -43.52 -22.93 33.39
C TYR A 323 -44.31 -22.86 34.69
N SER A 324 -43.66 -22.63 35.82
CA SER A 324 -44.31 -22.41 37.12
C SER A 324 -44.87 -20.99 37.26
N LYS A 325 -44.69 -20.15 36.24
CA LYS A 325 -45.00 -18.70 36.20
C LYS A 325 -44.17 -17.90 37.19
N LYS A 326 -43.09 -18.47 37.73
CA LYS A 326 -42.13 -17.74 38.56
C LYS A 326 -41.34 -16.79 37.68
N LYS A 327 -41.22 -15.55 38.15
CA LYS A 327 -40.52 -14.47 37.45
C LYS A 327 -39.09 -14.40 37.97
N HIS A 328 -38.13 -14.34 37.05
CA HIS A 328 -36.71 -14.14 37.31
C HIS A 328 -36.25 -12.87 36.62
N LEU A 329 -35.59 -11.97 37.36
CA LEU A 329 -35.03 -10.75 36.79
C LEU A 329 -33.54 -10.96 36.52
N CYS A 330 -33.08 -10.64 35.32
CA CYS A 330 -31.69 -10.85 34.92
C CYS A 330 -31.14 -9.62 34.21
N ASP A 331 -29.82 -9.45 34.23
CA ASP A 331 -29.14 -8.39 33.52
C ASP A 331 -28.77 -8.86 32.10
N LEU A 332 -29.14 -8.08 31.09
CA LEU A 332 -28.76 -8.34 29.71
C LEU A 332 -27.27 -8.01 29.49
N VAL A 333 -26.49 -9.02 29.11
CA VAL A 333 -25.06 -8.88 28.80
C VAL A 333 -24.87 -8.55 27.32
N ASP A 334 -25.53 -9.31 26.44
CA ASP A 334 -25.60 -9.05 25.01
C ASP A 334 -26.93 -9.54 24.39
N ILE A 335 -27.26 -9.03 23.21
CA ILE A 335 -28.48 -9.35 22.47
C ILE A 335 -28.26 -9.41 20.97
N SER A 336 -29.03 -10.23 20.28
CA SER A 336 -29.15 -10.26 18.82
C SER A 336 -30.61 -10.52 18.43
N ALA A 337 -30.90 -10.49 17.12
CA ALA A 337 -32.23 -10.83 16.61
C ALA A 337 -32.64 -12.30 16.85
N THR A 338 -31.72 -13.16 17.31
CA THR A 338 -31.96 -14.60 17.48
C THR A 338 -31.75 -15.10 18.91
N GLY A 339 -31.38 -14.23 19.85
CA GLY A 339 -31.06 -14.65 21.21
C GLY A 339 -30.35 -13.59 22.02
N PHE A 340 -30.02 -13.92 23.26
CA PHE A 340 -29.36 -13.01 24.21
C PHE A 340 -28.48 -13.80 25.19
N GLN A 341 -27.55 -13.09 25.83
CA GLN A 341 -26.77 -13.59 26.96
C GLN A 341 -27.13 -12.78 28.21
N LEU A 342 -27.35 -13.48 29.32
CA LEU A 342 -27.77 -12.88 30.58
C LEU A 342 -26.76 -13.17 31.69
N LYS A 343 -26.66 -12.23 32.63
CA LYS A 343 -26.14 -12.45 33.96
C LYS A 343 -27.34 -12.69 34.87
N LEU A 344 -27.38 -13.86 35.50
CA LEU A 344 -28.49 -14.31 36.32
C LEU A 344 -28.41 -13.68 37.73
N GLY A 345 -29.55 -13.29 38.27
CA GLY A 345 -29.66 -12.75 39.64
C GLY A 345 -29.61 -13.84 40.70
N ASP A 346 -29.44 -13.43 41.96
CA ASP A 346 -29.35 -14.32 43.13
C ASP A 346 -30.65 -15.12 43.38
N ASP A 347 -31.77 -14.67 42.82
CA ASP A 347 -33.09 -15.32 42.86
C ASP A 347 -33.24 -16.49 41.88
N PHE A 348 -32.22 -16.71 41.03
CA PHE A 348 -32.16 -17.78 40.05
C PHE A 348 -31.52 -19.04 40.68
N ASN A 349 -32.36 -19.98 41.14
CA ASN A 349 -31.87 -21.24 41.70
C ASN A 349 -31.35 -22.16 40.59
N ILE A 350 -30.09 -22.58 40.69
CA ILE A 350 -29.37 -23.31 39.62
C ILE A 350 -29.78 -24.78 39.57
N GLU A 351 -30.22 -25.34 40.70
CA GLU A 351 -30.80 -26.69 40.72
C GLU A 351 -32.10 -26.77 39.92
N ASP A 352 -32.78 -25.63 39.73
CA ASP A 352 -33.99 -25.52 38.94
C ASP A 352 -33.67 -25.50 37.42
N ILE A 353 -32.52 -24.95 36.95
CA ILE A 353 -32.17 -24.97 35.51
C ILE A 353 -31.99 -26.39 34.96
N ASN A 354 -31.44 -27.30 35.77
CA ASN A 354 -31.21 -28.69 35.37
C ASN A 354 -32.48 -29.55 35.47
N LYS A 355 -33.54 -29.07 36.15
CA LYS A 355 -34.80 -29.81 36.38
C LYS A 355 -36.00 -29.20 35.65
N ILE A 356 -35.99 -27.89 35.41
CA ILE A 356 -37.03 -27.12 34.74
C ILE A 356 -36.76 -27.14 33.24
N SER A 357 -37.84 -27.23 32.48
CA SER A 357 -37.86 -27.08 31.02
C SER A 357 -36.81 -26.10 30.50
N LYS A 358 -36.11 -26.49 29.44
CA LYS A 358 -35.18 -25.60 28.73
C LYS A 358 -35.86 -24.35 28.14
N GLN A 359 -37.17 -24.19 28.26
CA GLN A 359 -37.96 -23.15 27.62
C GLN A 359 -38.49 -22.13 28.65
N PHE A 360 -38.47 -20.86 28.27
CA PHE A 360 -38.88 -19.72 29.08
C PHE A 360 -39.68 -18.73 28.22
N GLU A 361 -40.59 -17.98 28.83
CA GLU A 361 -41.06 -16.73 28.26
C GLU A 361 -40.09 -15.61 28.65
N PHE A 362 -39.78 -14.70 27.74
CA PHE A 362 -38.99 -13.52 28.03
C PHE A 362 -39.79 -12.25 27.82
N PHE A 363 -39.48 -11.23 28.62
CA PHE A 363 -40.04 -9.88 28.52
C PHE A 363 -38.91 -8.86 28.68
N ILE A 364 -38.72 -8.01 27.68
CA ILE A 364 -37.76 -6.91 27.68
C ILE A 364 -38.53 -5.61 27.50
N TYR A 365 -38.22 -4.60 28.30
CA TYR A 365 -38.78 -3.26 28.12
C TYR A 365 -37.71 -2.32 27.57
N PHE A 366 -38.01 -1.68 26.44
CA PHE A 366 -37.17 -0.65 25.85
C PHE A 366 -37.88 0.70 25.96
N GLN A 367 -37.20 1.70 26.53
CA GLN A 367 -37.73 3.06 26.62
C GLN A 367 -38.08 3.57 25.21
N GLU A 368 -39.24 4.23 25.05
CA GLU A 368 -39.76 4.75 23.77
C GLU A 368 -40.20 3.73 22.72
N ILE A 369 -39.87 2.44 22.88
CA ILE A 369 -40.31 1.36 21.97
C ILE A 369 -41.42 0.52 22.61
N GLY A 370 -41.33 0.24 23.91
CA GLY A 370 -42.30 -0.56 24.65
C GLY A 370 -41.77 -1.94 25.02
N PHE A 371 -42.68 -2.89 25.23
CA PHE A 371 -42.34 -4.27 25.58
C PHE A 371 -42.08 -5.11 24.33
N VAL A 372 -41.07 -5.95 24.41
CA VAL A 372 -40.81 -7.05 23.48
C VAL A 372 -40.94 -8.35 24.27
N HIS A 373 -41.74 -9.28 23.78
CA HIS A 373 -41.92 -10.58 24.43
C HIS A 373 -41.83 -11.75 23.45
N GLY A 374 -41.57 -12.94 23.98
CA GLY A 374 -41.52 -14.17 23.19
C GLY A 374 -41.13 -15.37 24.03
N ALA A 375 -40.85 -16.49 23.36
CA ALA A 375 -40.31 -17.69 23.98
C ALA A 375 -38.83 -17.87 23.61
N CYS A 376 -38.05 -18.39 24.56
CA CYS A 376 -36.65 -18.70 24.35
C CYS A 376 -36.27 -20.04 25.00
N GLU A 377 -35.19 -20.63 24.50
CA GLU A 377 -34.57 -21.82 25.08
C GLU A 377 -33.19 -21.51 25.66
N CYS A 378 -32.89 -22.02 26.86
CA CYS A 378 -31.56 -21.98 27.44
C CYS A 378 -30.65 -22.97 26.70
N VAL A 379 -29.58 -22.47 26.09
CA VAL A 379 -28.64 -23.24 25.27
C VAL A 379 -27.41 -23.66 26.06
N TRP A 380 -26.94 -22.78 26.94
CA TRP A 380 -25.77 -23.02 27.79
C TRP A 380 -25.86 -22.18 29.07
N PHE A 381 -25.13 -22.62 30.09
CA PHE A 381 -24.98 -21.96 31.38
C PHE A 381 -23.56 -22.14 31.91
N GLU A 382 -23.00 -21.11 32.54
CA GLU A 382 -21.64 -21.11 33.05
C GLU A 382 -21.51 -20.23 34.30
N ASN A 383 -20.62 -20.61 35.23
CA ASN A 383 -20.21 -19.77 36.36
C ASN A 383 -18.89 -19.06 36.00
N ARG A 384 -18.86 -17.73 36.13
CA ARG A 384 -17.66 -16.89 35.96
C ARG A 384 -17.58 -15.88 37.09
N ASP A 385 -16.45 -15.84 37.80
CA ASP A 385 -16.14 -14.83 38.83
C ASP A 385 -17.28 -14.59 39.84
N ASP A 386 -17.73 -15.66 40.51
CA ASP A 386 -18.84 -15.66 41.49
C ASP A 386 -20.20 -15.17 40.94
N SER A 387 -20.38 -15.19 39.61
CA SER A 387 -21.63 -14.84 38.94
C SER A 387 -22.02 -15.90 37.92
N TYR A 388 -23.32 -16.07 37.72
CA TYR A 388 -23.85 -17.03 36.76
C TYR A 388 -24.28 -16.36 35.47
N TYR A 389 -23.89 -16.98 34.35
CA TYR A 389 -24.21 -16.52 33.00
C TYR A 389 -24.95 -17.61 32.25
N ALA A 390 -25.89 -17.21 31.40
CA ALA A 390 -26.62 -18.14 30.54
C ALA A 390 -26.88 -17.53 29.16
N GLY A 391 -26.84 -18.39 28.14
CA GLY A 391 -27.17 -18.05 26.78
C GLY A 391 -28.52 -18.60 26.38
N PHE A 392 -29.36 -17.74 25.82
CA PHE A 392 -30.70 -18.08 25.38
C PHE A 392 -30.85 -17.85 23.88
N LYS A 393 -31.59 -18.75 23.23
CA LYS A 393 -31.98 -18.66 21.83
C LYS A 393 -33.48 -18.39 21.76
N ILE A 394 -33.89 -17.36 21.01
CA ILE A 394 -35.31 -17.06 20.78
C ILE A 394 -35.89 -18.18 19.91
N THR A 395 -36.96 -18.82 20.38
CA THR A 395 -37.65 -19.90 19.68
C THR A 395 -38.94 -19.41 19.03
N GLU A 396 -39.64 -18.46 19.66
CA GLU A 396 -40.89 -17.88 19.16
C GLU A 396 -40.93 -16.38 19.50
N ILE A 397 -41.34 -15.55 18.54
CA ILE A 397 -41.51 -14.10 18.68
C ILE A 397 -42.42 -13.63 17.55
N ASP A 398 -43.35 -12.72 17.84
CA ASP A 398 -44.27 -12.19 16.84
C ASP A 398 -43.57 -11.19 15.90
N ASP A 399 -44.10 -11.03 14.69
CA ASP A 399 -43.50 -10.15 13.66
C ASP A 399 -43.42 -8.68 14.10
N ALA A 400 -44.35 -8.20 14.94
CA ALA A 400 -44.29 -6.86 15.50
C ALA A 400 -43.18 -6.71 16.55
N ASP A 401 -42.98 -7.75 17.37
CA ASP A 401 -41.97 -7.78 18.44
C ASP A 401 -40.55 -7.95 17.87
N ILE A 402 -40.36 -8.73 16.81
CA ILE A 402 -39.05 -8.86 16.16
C ILE A 402 -38.60 -7.55 15.49
N GLU A 403 -39.51 -6.78 14.89
CA GLU A 403 -39.20 -5.46 14.35
C GLU A 403 -38.90 -4.45 15.47
N SER A 404 -39.66 -4.50 16.56
CA SER A 404 -39.41 -3.69 17.76
C SER A 404 -38.07 -4.01 18.39
N LEU A 405 -37.68 -5.30 18.44
CA LEU A 405 -36.38 -5.76 18.90
C LEU A 405 -35.24 -5.25 18.00
N LYS A 406 -35.39 -5.33 16.67
CA LYS A 406 -34.39 -4.80 15.72
C LYS A 406 -34.20 -3.29 15.86
N GLU A 407 -35.29 -2.54 15.99
CA GLU A 407 -35.22 -1.09 16.19
C GLU A 407 -34.60 -0.74 17.55
N ALA A 408 -34.90 -1.52 18.60
CA ALA A 408 -34.27 -1.37 19.91
C ALA A 408 -32.76 -1.61 19.86
N ILE A 409 -32.31 -2.69 19.20
CA ILE A 409 -30.90 -2.99 18.99
C ILE A 409 -30.20 -1.83 18.27
N LYS A 410 -30.82 -1.30 17.22
CA LYS A 410 -30.28 -0.19 16.42
C LYS A 410 -30.13 1.10 17.23
N ARG A 411 -31.07 1.41 18.13
CA ARG A 411 -31.06 2.66 18.91
C ARG A 411 -30.22 2.57 20.17
N PHE A 412 -30.31 1.45 20.89
CA PHE A 412 -29.88 1.36 22.28
C PHE A 412 -28.67 0.45 22.51
N CYS A 413 -28.23 -0.26 21.48
CA CYS A 413 -27.10 -1.18 21.58
C CYS A 413 -25.91 -0.76 20.68
N TYR A 414 -24.76 -1.38 20.91
CA TYR A 414 -23.55 -1.21 20.11
C TYR A 414 -22.82 -2.54 19.96
N ILE A 415 -22.05 -2.70 18.89
CA ILE A 415 -21.15 -3.85 18.76
C ILE A 415 -19.92 -3.54 19.62
N ARG A 416 -19.64 -4.39 20.62
CA ARG A 416 -18.36 -4.37 21.30
C ARG A 416 -17.36 -5.02 20.35
N GLU A 417 -16.74 -4.21 19.50
CA GLU A 417 -15.48 -4.63 18.92
C GLU A 417 -14.51 -4.68 20.11
N ASP A 418 -14.17 -5.87 20.61
CA ASP A 418 -12.95 -6.03 21.41
C ASP A 418 -11.75 -5.77 20.48
N ARG A 419 -11.59 -4.50 20.12
CA ARG A 419 -10.38 -3.89 19.59
C ARG A 419 -9.82 -2.95 20.66
N GLU A 420 -9.75 -3.44 21.89
CA GLU A 420 -8.66 -3.02 22.73
C GLU A 420 -7.45 -3.81 22.22
N MET A 421 -6.60 -3.13 21.45
CA MET A 421 -5.22 -3.56 21.34
C MET A 421 -4.62 -3.46 22.74
N LEU A 422 -4.48 -4.62 23.40
CA LEU A 422 -3.38 -4.83 24.35
C LEU A 422 -2.27 -5.58 23.63
#